data_AF-A0A368NP02-F1
#
_entry.id   AF-A0A368NP02-F1
#
_cell.length_a   1.000
_cell.length_b   1.000
_cell.length_c   1.000
_cell.angle_alpha   90.00
_cell.angle_beta   90.00
_cell.angle_gamma   90.00
#
_symmetry.space_group_name_H-M   'P 1'
#
loop_
_entity.id
_entity.type
_entity.pdbx_description
1 polymer ?
#
loop_
_entity_poly.entity_id
_entity_poly.type
_entity_poly.pdbx_seq_one_letter_code
_entity_poly.pdbx_strand_id
1 'polypeptide(L)'
;MINKEPSLRTIIDINGRFIAAMLALFYGWLCWQWASPEWWGLGPIAILCFIGGGTHMIATIFKVVAIIRRRSAVRTFERQGGKARADHMAGERDLKDRGMIR
;
A
#
# COMPACT_ATOMS: atom_id res chain seq x y z
N MET A 1 12.54 13.02 7.07
CA MET A 1 12.86 11.69 6.48
C MET A 1 11.57 11.05 6.04
N ILE A 2 11.41 10.71 4.75
CA ILE A 2 10.21 10.01 4.27
C ILE A 2 10.31 8.56 4.73
N ASN A 3 9.42 8.12 5.62
CA ASN A 3 9.37 6.72 6.07
C ASN A 3 9.09 5.80 4.86
N LYS A 4 10.08 4.97 4.49
CA LYS A 4 10.02 4.04 3.35
C LYS A 4 9.21 2.78 3.64
N GLU A 5 9.05 2.47 4.92
CA GLU A 5 8.42 1.24 5.36
C GLU A 5 6.95 1.48 5.75
N PRO A 6 6.02 0.60 5.32
CA PRO A 6 4.66 0.63 5.83
C PRO A 6 4.74 0.38 7.33
N SER A 7 4.02 1.20 8.10
CA SER A 7 3.95 1.00 9.55
C SER A 7 3.42 -0.40 9.87
N LEU A 8 3.87 -0.98 10.97
CA LEU A 8 3.38 -2.28 11.47
C LEU A 8 1.84 -2.31 11.56
N ARG A 9 1.22 -1.19 11.95
CA ARG A 9 -0.23 -1.00 11.94
C ARG A 9 -0.85 -1.17 10.54
N THR A 10 -0.19 -0.69 9.49
CA THR A 10 -0.66 -0.83 8.10
C THR A 10 -0.60 -2.29 7.65
N ILE A 11 0.47 -3.00 8.02
CA ILE A 11 0.64 -4.43 7.70
C ILE A 11 -0.44 -5.25 8.40
N ILE A 12 -0.67 -5.02 9.69
CA ILE A 12 -1.71 -5.71 10.47
C ILE A 12 -3.10 -5.42 9.89
N ASP A 13 -3.40 -4.17 9.55
CA ASP A 13 -4.71 -3.81 8.98
C ASP A 13 -4.95 -4.47 7.61
N ILE A 14 -3.93 -4.56 6.75
CA ILE A 14 -4.06 -5.25 5.46
C ILE A 14 -4.31 -6.75 5.66
N ASN A 15 -3.51 -7.41 6.51
CA ASN A 15 -3.67 -8.84 6.77
C ASN A 15 -4.99 -9.15 7.46
N GLY A 16 -5.38 -8.34 8.45
CA GLY A 16 -6.65 -8.50 9.15
C GLY A 16 -7.86 -8.37 8.22
N ARG A 17 -7.85 -7.36 7.33
CA ARG A 17 -8.90 -7.20 6.30
C ARG A 17 -8.92 -8.35 5.30
N PHE A 18 -7.75 -8.85 4.90
CA PHE A 18 -7.66 -9.97 3.97
C PHE A 18 -8.22 -11.26 4.58
N ILE A 19 -7.85 -11.56 5.84
CA ILE A 19 -8.38 -12.71 6.58
C ILE A 19 -9.89 -12.56 6.76
N ALA A 20 -10.38 -11.39 7.17
CA ALA A 20 -11.81 -11.14 7.31
C ALA A 20 -12.57 -11.32 5.99
N ALA A 21 -12.01 -10.86 4.87
CA ALA A 21 -12.58 -11.07 3.55
C ALA A 21 -12.65 -12.56 3.18
N MET A 22 -11.58 -13.32 3.42
CA MET A 22 -11.55 -14.77 3.20
C MET A 22 -12.57 -15.51 4.04
N LEU A 23 -12.69 -15.16 5.32
CA LEU A 23 -13.67 -15.76 6.23
C LEU A 23 -15.10 -15.43 5.78
N ALA A 24 -15.37 -14.19 5.37
CA ALA A 24 -16.68 -13.81 4.85
C ALA A 24 -17.05 -14.57 3.57
N LEU A 25 -16.12 -14.70 2.63
CA LEU A 25 -16.32 -15.48 1.40
C LEU A 25 -16.52 -16.97 1.69
N PHE A 26 -15.74 -17.54 2.60
CA PHE A 26 -15.86 -18.93 3.01
C PHE A 26 -17.19 -19.21 3.69
N TYR A 27 -17.62 -18.32 4.60
CA TYR A 27 -18.91 -18.44 5.26
C TYR A 27 -20.08 -18.28 4.26
N GLY A 28 -19.95 -17.36 3.30
CA GLY A 28 -20.91 -17.22 2.21
C GLY A 28 -21.01 -18.50 1.38
N TRP A 29 -19.88 -19.13 1.08
CA TRP A 29 -19.84 -20.42 0.38
C TRP A 29 -20.52 -21.54 1.17
N LEU A 30 -20.26 -21.65 2.48
CA LEU A 30 -20.96 -22.62 3.34
C LEU A 30 -22.48 -22.40 3.34
N CYS A 31 -22.91 -21.15 3.52
CA CYS A 31 -24.34 -20.80 3.47
C CYS A 31 -24.96 -21.15 2.11
N TRP A 32 -24.21 -20.98 1.02
CA TRP A 32 -24.66 -21.35 -0.32
C TRP A 32 -24.85 -22.86 -0.49
N GLN A 33 -23.92 -23.67 0.04
CA GLN A 33 -24.02 -25.14 -0.05
C GLN A 33 -25.23 -25.69 0.71
N TRP A 34 -25.64 -25.02 1.78
CA TRP A 34 -26.78 -25.44 2.61
C TRP A 34 -28.09 -24.74 2.25
N ALA A 35 -28.08 -23.87 1.22
CA ALA A 35 -29.28 -23.22 0.75
C ALA A 35 -30.20 -24.27 0.10
N SER A 36 -31.28 -24.61 0.80
CA SER A 36 -32.35 -25.47 0.32
C SER A 36 -33.70 -24.76 0.47
N PRO A 37 -34.80 -25.27 -0.11
CA PRO A 37 -36.13 -24.67 0.08
C PRO A 37 -36.55 -24.56 1.55
N GLU A 38 -36.12 -25.52 2.38
CA GLU A 38 -36.36 -25.51 3.82
C GLU A 38 -35.52 -24.43 4.54
N TRP A 39 -34.35 -24.10 3.99
CA TRP A 39 -33.39 -23.14 4.53
C TRP A 39 -33.15 -21.97 3.57
N TRP A 40 -34.23 -21.45 2.97
CA TRP A 40 -34.16 -20.44 1.91
C TRP A 40 -33.43 -19.16 2.33
N GLY A 41 -33.47 -18.81 3.62
CA GLY A 41 -32.81 -17.64 4.18
C GLY A 41 -31.28 -17.67 4.09
N LEU A 42 -30.67 -18.84 3.93
CA LEU A 42 -29.21 -18.97 3.75
C LEU A 42 -28.74 -18.44 2.39
N GLY A 43 -29.60 -18.47 1.37
CA GLY A 43 -29.28 -17.95 0.04
C GLY A 43 -28.96 -16.44 0.06
N PRO A 44 -29.88 -15.57 0.53
CA PRO A 44 -29.60 -14.14 0.68
C PRO A 44 -28.40 -13.83 1.57
N ILE A 45 -28.21 -14.57 2.67
CA ILE A 45 -27.05 -14.40 3.56
C ILE A 45 -25.76 -14.71 2.81
N ALA A 46 -25.71 -15.81 2.05
CA ALA A 46 -24.58 -16.18 1.23
C ALA A 46 -24.21 -15.08 0.23
N ILE A 47 -25.21 -14.50 -0.45
CA ILE A 47 -25.02 -13.41 -1.40
C ILE A 47 -24.42 -12.18 -0.71
N LEU A 48 -24.96 -11.77 0.44
CA LEU A 48 -24.44 -10.65 1.21
C LEU A 48 -22.99 -10.89 1.66
N CYS A 49 -22.67 -12.10 2.10
CA CYS A 49 -21.32 -12.50 2.45
C CYS A 49 -20.37 -12.46 1.24
N PHE A 50 -20.81 -12.90 0.06
CA PHE A 50 -20.01 -12.82 -1.16
C PHE A 50 -19.77 -11.38 -1.61
N ILE A 51 -20.79 -10.53 -1.57
CA ILE A 51 -20.65 -9.11 -1.91
C ILE A 51 -19.70 -8.44 -0.91
N GLY A 52 -19.97 -8.57 0.40
CA GLY A 52 -19.15 -7.96 1.44
C GLY A 52 -17.70 -8.44 1.41
N GLY A 53 -17.48 -9.76 1.35
CA GLY A 53 -16.16 -10.36 1.25
C GLY A 53 -15.42 -9.95 -0.03
N GLY A 54 -16.12 -9.92 -1.16
CA GLY A 54 -15.59 -9.50 -2.45
C GLY A 54 -15.16 -8.03 -2.45
N THR A 55 -16.01 -7.13 -1.95
CA THR A 55 -15.68 -5.71 -1.81
C THR A 55 -14.47 -5.49 -0.90
N HIS A 56 -14.39 -6.19 0.24
CA HIS A 56 -13.24 -6.10 1.14
C HIS A 56 -11.96 -6.62 0.50
N MET A 57 -12.03 -7.71 -0.28
CA MET A 57 -10.88 -8.23 -1.02
C MET A 57 -10.38 -7.23 -2.05
N ILE A 58 -11.28 -6.69 -2.88
CA ILE A 58 -10.96 -5.68 -3.90
C ILE A 58 -10.33 -4.43 -3.27
N ALA A 59 -10.94 -3.91 -2.19
CA ALA A 59 -10.41 -2.74 -1.48
C ALA A 59 -9.00 -2.99 -0.90
N THR A 60 -8.76 -4.21 -0.40
CA THR A 60 -7.44 -4.61 0.12
C THR A 60 -6.40 -4.67 -0.99
N ILE A 61 -6.74 -5.23 -2.16
CA ILE A 61 -5.87 -5.25 -3.35
C ILE A 61 -5.51 -3.82 -3.76
N PHE A 62 -6.49 -2.92 -3.89
CA PHE A 62 -6.23 -1.53 -4.25
C PHE A 62 -5.32 -0.82 -3.25
N LYS A 63 -5.50 -1.08 -1.95
CA LYS A 63 -4.64 -0.52 -0.90
C LYS A 63 -3.19 -1.01 -1.04
N VAL A 64 -2.98 -2.29 -1.32
CA VAL A 64 -1.63 -2.85 -1.57
C VAL A 64 -1.01 -2.22 -2.81
N VAL A 65 -1.76 -2.12 -3.92
CA VAL A 65 -1.30 -1.49 -5.16
C VAL A 65 -0.92 -0.03 -4.93
N ALA A 66 -1.70 0.73 -4.15
CA ALA A 66 -1.40 2.12 -3.81
C ALA A 66 -0.08 2.24 -3.03
N ILE A 67 0.18 1.33 -2.08
CA ILE A 67 1.44 1.30 -1.32
C ILE A 67 2.62 0.99 -2.25
N ILE A 68 2.48 0.03 -3.16
CA ILE A 68 3.51 -0.32 -4.15
C ILE A 68 3.80 0.87 -5.06
N ARG A 69 2.76 1.52 -5.60
CA ARG A 69 2.90 2.72 -6.45
C ARG A 69 3.62 3.85 -5.71
N ARG A 70 3.26 4.10 -4.45
CA ARG A 70 3.92 5.12 -3.61
C ARG A 70 5.41 4.79 -3.42
N ARG A 71 5.75 3.52 -3.14
CA ARG A 71 7.14 3.08 -3.04
C ARG A 71 7.91 3.27 -4.33
N SER A 72 7.30 2.93 -5.47
CA SER A 72 7.91 3.16 -6.79
C SER A 72 8.15 4.64 -7.06
N ALA A 73 7.18 5.51 -6.76
CA ALA A 73 7.32 6.95 -6.93
C ALA A 73 8.46 7.52 -6.06
N VAL A 74 8.52 7.15 -4.77
CA VAL A 74 9.62 7.55 -3.87
C VAL A 74 10.96 7.06 -4.40
N ARG A 75 11.06 5.82 -4.88
CA ARG A 75 12.29 5.28 -5.48
C ARG A 75 12.73 6.07 -6.72
N THR A 76 11.78 6.50 -7.54
CA THR A 76 12.07 7.36 -8.70
C THR A 76 12.56 8.74 -8.28
N PHE A 77 11.94 9.36 -7.27
CA PHE A 77 12.40 10.63 -6.71
C PHE A 77 13.81 10.52 -6.11
N GLU A 78 14.12 9.44 -5.39
CA GLU A 78 15.46 9.22 -4.85
C GLU A 78 16.51 9.01 -5.94
N ARG A 79 16.14 8.40 -7.06
CA ARG A 79 17.01 8.29 -8.24
C ARG A 79 17.25 9.65 -8.91
N GLN A 80 16.25 10.53 -8.94
CA GLN A 80 16.34 11.87 -9.52
C GLN A 80 17.10 12.84 -8.61
N GLY A 81 16.99 12.67 -7.28
CA GLY A 81 17.83 13.34 -6.27
C GLY A 81 19.27 12.82 -6.25
N GLY A 82 19.79 12.34 -7.39
CA GLY A 82 21.18 11.91 -7.54
C GLY A 82 22.12 12.98 -7.00
N LYS A 83 23.21 12.52 -6.35
CA LYS A 83 24.26 13.30 -5.66
C LYS A 83 24.08 14.79 -5.92
N ALA A 84 23.65 15.55 -4.91
CA ALA A 84 23.83 16.99 -4.93
C ALA A 84 25.22 17.20 -5.54
N ARG A 85 25.30 17.90 -6.69
CA ARG A 85 26.57 18.48 -7.08
C ARG A 85 26.91 19.31 -5.84
N ALA A 86 27.76 18.76 -4.99
CA ALA A 86 28.59 19.58 -4.16
C ALA A 86 29.35 20.36 -5.20
N ASP A 87 28.77 21.49 -5.64
CA ASP A 87 29.56 22.56 -6.20
C ASP A 87 30.68 22.67 -5.21
N HIS A 88 31.87 22.28 -5.68
CA HIS A 88 33.06 22.22 -4.86
C HIS A 88 33.12 23.59 -4.21
N MET A 89 32.92 23.66 -2.88
CA MET A 89 32.95 24.93 -2.17
C MET A 89 34.27 25.56 -2.59
N ALA A 90 34.20 26.70 -3.31
CA ALA A 90 35.38 27.29 -3.91
C ALA A 90 36.42 27.44 -2.81
N GLY A 91 37.55 26.75 -2.96
CA GLY A 91 38.60 26.80 -1.97
C GLY A 91 39.10 28.23 -1.85
N GLU A 92 39.67 28.58 -0.70
CA GLU A 92 40.24 29.91 -0.47
C GLU A 92 41.23 30.32 -1.57
N ARG A 93 41.94 29.34 -2.16
CA ARG A 93 42.78 29.50 -3.37
C ARG A 93 42.00 29.94 -4.62
N ASP A 94 40.86 29.32 -4.93
CA ASP A 94 40.03 29.70 -6.07
C ASP A 94 39.43 31.10 -5.90
N LEU A 95 39.12 31.47 -4.65
CA LEU A 95 38.61 32.81 -4.32
C LEU A 95 39.72 33.88 -4.41
N LYS A 96 40.96 33.51 -4.07
CA LYS A 96 42.14 34.37 -4.17
C LYS A 96 42.59 34.55 -5.63
N ASP A 97 42.63 33.48 -6.42
CA ASP A 97 42.98 33.53 -7.85
C ASP A 97 41.95 34.31 -8.68
N ARG A 98 40.68 34.32 -8.24
CA ARG A 98 39.62 35.17 -8.83
C ARG A 98 39.55 36.58 -8.25
N GLY A 99 40.44 36.94 -7.33
CA GLY A 99 40.53 38.29 -6.75
C GLY A 99 39.35 38.68 -5.84
N MET A 100 38.58 37.71 -5.36
CA MET A 100 37.43 37.96 -4.48
C MET A 100 37.85 38.18 -3.02
N ILE A 101 39.04 37.71 -2.63
CA ILE A 101 39.61 37.87 -1.28
C ILE A 101 41.12 38.17 -1.43
N ARG A 102 41.67 39.07 -0.60
CA ARG A 102 43.09 39.47 -0.60
C ARG A 102 43.94 38.59 0.31
#